data_AF-A0A8D5FHV9-F1
#
_entry.id   AF-A0A8D5FHV9-F1
#
_cell.length_a   1.000
_cell.length_b   1.000
_cell.length_c   1.000
_cell.angle_alpha   90.00
_cell.angle_beta   90.00
_cell.angle_gamma   90.00
#
_symmetry.space_group_name_H-M   'P 1'
#
loop_
_entity.id
_entity.type
_entity.pdbx_description
1 polymer ?
#
loop_
_entity_poly.entity_id
_entity_poly.type
_entity_poly.pdbx_seq_one_letter_code
_entity_poly.pdbx_strand_id
1 'polypeptide(L)'
;MCTANIKKAVERGFSVSLIYTVSSRNIDHLHRMSPLLDQLKVKKFFIQVIGLRGKSQVEQSASPLQVSREQWLKTVPSVAEKIAAQGIHVTYPKVFLEEGEQFECAGNVAENFFIFPNGRVYQCPLCEDYPIHSYTIENDRLVKNNGLTEDRFFQLDIAEGCVMNKLLQPDTIEYNEEGRAVFRISCCLLKQEIS
;
A
#
# COMPACT_ATOMS: atom_id res chain seq x y z
N MET A 1 -15.36 -21.12 -10.59
CA MET A 1 -15.81 -20.93 -9.19
C MET A 1 -15.40 -19.55 -8.64
N CYS A 2 -14.18 -19.06 -8.88
CA CYS A 2 -13.66 -17.83 -8.23
C CYS A 2 -14.39 -16.51 -8.57
N THR A 3 -15.01 -16.36 -9.75
CA THR A 3 -15.68 -15.11 -10.15
C THR A 3 -17.20 -15.13 -10.04
N ALA A 4 -17.80 -16.30 -9.78
CA ALA A 4 -19.26 -16.46 -9.76
C ALA A 4 -19.93 -15.66 -8.63
N ASN A 5 -19.30 -15.64 -7.45
CA ASN A 5 -19.82 -14.91 -6.29
C ASN A 5 -19.70 -13.39 -6.48
N ILE A 6 -18.70 -12.91 -7.23
CA ILE A 6 -18.56 -11.50 -7.59
C ILE A 6 -19.75 -11.07 -8.45
N LYS A 7 -20.04 -11.84 -9.52
CA LYS A 7 -21.19 -11.56 -10.40
C LYS A 7 -22.50 -11.56 -9.63
N LYS A 8 -22.72 -12.59 -8.79
CA LYS A 8 -23.91 -12.69 -7.95
C LYS A 8 -24.08 -11.51 -7.00
N ALA A 9 -22.98 -10.98 -6.43
CA ALA A 9 -23.04 -9.81 -5.58
C ALA A 9 -23.43 -8.56 -6.39
N VAL A 10 -22.84 -8.36 -7.56
CA VAL A 10 -23.19 -7.23 -8.44
C VAL A 10 -24.65 -7.32 -8.91
N GLU A 11 -25.12 -8.49 -9.30
CA GLU A 11 -26.52 -8.74 -9.69
C GLU A 11 -27.51 -8.46 -8.56
N ARG A 12 -27.08 -8.60 -7.31
CA ARG A 12 -27.86 -8.25 -6.11
C ARG A 12 -27.77 -6.77 -5.72
N GLY A 13 -27.07 -5.95 -6.50
CA GLY A 13 -26.92 -4.52 -6.26
C GLY A 13 -25.82 -4.15 -5.26
N PHE A 14 -24.95 -5.08 -4.87
CA PHE A 14 -23.81 -4.73 -4.01
C PHE A 14 -22.78 -3.93 -4.81
N SER A 15 -22.26 -2.86 -4.19
CA SER A 15 -21.07 -2.17 -4.71
C SER A 15 -19.84 -3.05 -4.48
N VAL A 16 -19.26 -3.55 -5.57
CA VAL A 16 -18.08 -4.42 -5.50
C VAL A 16 -16.83 -3.67 -5.94
N SER A 17 -15.78 -3.84 -5.15
CA SER A 17 -14.41 -3.43 -5.46
C SER A 17 -13.54 -4.68 -5.64
N LEU A 18 -12.52 -4.60 -6.50
CA LEU A 18 -11.53 -5.67 -6.66
C LEU A 18 -10.14 -5.15 -6.32
N ILE A 19 -9.40 -5.92 -5.51
CA ILE A 19 -8.00 -5.63 -5.17
C ILE A 19 -7.09 -6.60 -5.94
N TYR A 20 -6.06 -6.07 -6.62
CA TYR A 20 -5.02 -6.85 -7.27
C TYR A 20 -3.66 -6.55 -6.62
N THR A 21 -3.12 -7.54 -5.92
CA THR A 21 -1.78 -7.44 -5.33
C THR A 21 -0.73 -7.81 -6.38
N VAL A 22 0.02 -6.81 -6.81
CA VAL A 22 1.08 -6.89 -7.82
C VAL A 22 2.35 -7.44 -7.18
N SER A 23 2.96 -8.41 -7.86
CA SER A 23 4.27 -8.99 -7.59
C SER A 23 5.05 -9.14 -8.91
N SER A 24 6.34 -9.42 -8.81
CA SER A 24 7.18 -9.77 -9.97
C SER A 24 6.60 -10.92 -10.79
N ARG A 25 5.84 -11.83 -10.17
CA ARG A 25 5.21 -12.99 -10.81
C ARG A 25 3.98 -12.67 -11.65
N ASN A 26 3.33 -11.51 -11.43
CA ASN A 26 2.01 -11.25 -12.02
C ASN A 26 1.85 -9.86 -12.63
N ILE A 27 2.84 -8.97 -12.52
CA ILE A 27 2.76 -7.61 -13.06
C ILE A 27 2.49 -7.59 -14.56
N ASP A 28 3.10 -8.51 -15.31
CA ASP A 28 2.91 -8.64 -16.76
C ASP A 28 1.48 -9.03 -17.16
N HIS A 29 0.65 -9.45 -16.20
CA HIS A 29 -0.76 -9.79 -16.41
C HIS A 29 -1.73 -8.71 -15.96
N LEU A 30 -1.26 -7.62 -15.34
CA LEU A 30 -2.11 -6.55 -14.81
C LEU A 30 -3.03 -5.94 -15.89
N HIS A 31 -2.56 -5.84 -17.13
CA HIS A 31 -3.36 -5.35 -18.26
C HIS A 31 -4.63 -6.18 -18.53
N ARG A 32 -4.65 -7.46 -18.14
CA ARG A 32 -5.79 -8.37 -18.31
C ARG A 32 -6.92 -8.07 -17.32
N MET A 33 -6.69 -7.21 -16.33
CA MET A 33 -7.70 -6.82 -15.37
C MET A 33 -8.78 -5.95 -16.00
N SER A 34 -8.46 -5.11 -16.98
CA SER A 34 -9.45 -4.28 -17.68
C SER A 34 -10.64 -5.08 -18.23
N PRO A 35 -10.46 -6.09 -19.11
CA PRO A 35 -11.59 -6.86 -19.65
C PRO A 35 -12.31 -7.68 -18.56
N LEU A 36 -11.59 -8.15 -17.54
CA LEU A 36 -12.20 -8.88 -16.43
C LEU A 36 -13.11 -7.98 -15.60
N LEU A 37 -12.68 -6.76 -15.28
CA LEU A 37 -13.46 -5.79 -14.50
C LEU A 37 -14.76 -5.42 -15.22
N ASP A 38 -14.71 -5.19 -16.54
CA ASP A 38 -15.91 -4.94 -17.33
C ASP A 38 -16.85 -6.15 -17.36
N GLN A 39 -16.31 -7.36 -17.55
CA GLN A 39 -17.10 -8.59 -17.53
C GLN A 39 -17.81 -8.79 -16.18
N LEU A 40 -17.16 -8.41 -15.08
CA LEU A 40 -17.70 -8.52 -13.71
C LEU A 40 -18.55 -7.31 -13.31
N LYS A 41 -18.60 -6.25 -14.13
CA LYS A 41 -19.27 -4.98 -13.84
C LYS A 41 -18.80 -4.35 -12.52
N VAL A 42 -17.52 -4.51 -12.21
CA VAL A 42 -16.84 -3.90 -11.05
C VAL A 42 -16.53 -2.44 -11.36
N LYS A 43 -16.81 -1.54 -10.41
CA LYS A 43 -16.66 -0.08 -10.60
C LYS A 43 -15.47 0.53 -9.86
N LYS A 44 -14.85 -0.23 -8.96
CA LYS A 44 -13.68 0.20 -8.19
C LYS A 44 -12.58 -0.84 -8.25
N PHE A 45 -11.37 -0.43 -8.61
CA PHE A 45 -10.22 -1.30 -8.76
C PHE A 45 -9.04 -0.77 -7.94
N PHE A 46 -8.47 -1.60 -7.07
CA PHE A 46 -7.35 -1.25 -6.23
C PHE A 46 -6.12 -2.06 -6.66
N ILE A 47 -5.08 -1.38 -7.11
CA ILE A 47 -3.78 -2.00 -7.38
C ILE A 47 -2.94 -1.84 -6.12
N GLN A 48 -2.41 -2.93 -5.60
CA GLN A 48 -1.61 -2.93 -4.37
C GLN A 48 -0.24 -3.55 -4.64
N VAL A 49 0.82 -3.02 -4.06
CA VAL A 49 2.13 -3.69 -4.09
C VAL A 49 2.15 -4.86 -3.08
N ILE A 50 2.78 -5.97 -3.43
CA ILE A 50 2.98 -7.08 -2.48
C ILE A 50 3.81 -6.63 -1.28
N GLY A 51 3.35 -6.96 -0.08
CA GLY A 51 4.10 -6.73 1.15
C GLY A 51 5.13 -7.85 1.38
N LEU A 52 6.30 -7.49 1.91
CA LEU A 52 7.42 -8.40 2.19
C LEU A 52 7.39 -9.00 3.60
N ARG A 53 6.21 -9.29 4.13
CA ARG A 53 6.03 -9.77 5.51
C ARG A 53 5.52 -11.20 5.57
N GLY A 54 5.71 -11.85 6.72
CA GLY A 54 5.26 -13.21 6.96
C GLY A 54 5.86 -14.20 5.95
N LYS A 55 5.03 -15.07 5.38
CA LYS A 55 5.49 -16.09 4.41
C LYS A 55 6.12 -15.47 3.15
N SER A 56 5.73 -14.26 2.77
CA SER A 56 6.35 -13.55 1.63
C SER A 56 7.82 -13.22 1.86
N GLN A 57 8.24 -13.00 3.12
CA GLN A 57 9.65 -12.78 3.46
C GLN A 57 10.48 -14.05 3.23
N VAL A 58 9.93 -15.22 3.58
CA VAL A 58 10.58 -16.51 3.36
C VAL A 58 10.71 -16.78 1.86
N GLU A 59 9.66 -16.51 1.08
CA GLU A 59 9.70 -16.68 -0.38
C GLU A 59 10.64 -15.68 -1.08
N GLN A 60 10.79 -14.45 -0.57
CA GLN A 60 11.72 -13.44 -1.09
C GLN A 60 13.17 -13.96 -1.12
N SER A 61 13.56 -14.77 -0.12
CA SER A 61 14.90 -15.37 -0.06
C SER A 61 15.17 -16.42 -1.14
N ALA A 62 14.11 -17.01 -1.72
CA ALA A 62 14.19 -17.98 -2.80
C ALA A 62 14.00 -17.35 -4.19
N SER A 63 13.14 -16.33 -4.30
CA SER A 63 12.91 -15.57 -5.53
C SER A 63 12.31 -14.19 -5.20
N PRO A 64 12.83 -13.08 -5.78
CA PRO A 64 12.31 -11.75 -5.51
C PRO A 64 10.82 -11.63 -5.89
N LEU A 65 9.97 -11.38 -4.90
CA LEU A 65 8.53 -11.20 -5.07
C LEU A 65 8.14 -9.75 -5.36
N GLN A 66 8.90 -8.79 -4.82
CA GLN A 66 8.65 -7.38 -5.07
C GLN A 66 9.03 -7.01 -6.50
N VAL A 67 8.23 -6.13 -7.10
CA VAL A 67 8.50 -5.55 -8.41
C VAL A 67 9.59 -4.48 -8.29
N SER A 68 10.47 -4.38 -9.29
CA SER A 68 11.46 -3.29 -9.33
C SER A 68 10.79 -1.91 -9.52
N ARG A 69 11.47 -0.84 -9.10
CA ARG A 69 11.00 0.53 -9.32
C ARG A 69 10.67 0.80 -10.80
N GLU A 70 11.57 0.40 -11.69
CA GLU A 70 11.41 0.59 -13.13
C GLU A 70 10.16 -0.10 -13.66
N GLN A 71 9.96 -1.38 -13.31
CA GLN A 71 8.79 -2.14 -13.73
C GLN A 71 7.49 -1.56 -13.18
N TRP A 72 7.50 -1.10 -11.91
CA TRP A 72 6.33 -0.46 -11.29
C TRP A 72 5.94 0.81 -12.03
N LEU A 73 6.88 1.75 -12.20
CA LEU A 73 6.65 3.04 -12.84
C LEU A 73 6.27 2.90 -14.32
N LYS A 74 6.81 1.89 -15.01
CA LYS A 74 6.49 1.62 -16.42
C LYS A 74 5.08 1.05 -16.62
N THR A 75 4.64 0.17 -15.71
CA THR A 75 3.44 -0.64 -15.95
C THR A 75 2.21 -0.11 -15.21
N VAL A 76 2.33 0.17 -13.90
CA VAL A 76 1.15 0.40 -13.04
C VAL A 76 0.41 1.68 -13.42
N PRO A 77 1.05 2.86 -13.53
CA PRO A 77 0.35 4.10 -13.91
C PRO A 77 -0.38 3.98 -15.26
N SER A 78 0.31 3.46 -16.29
CA SER A 78 -0.27 3.31 -17.63
C SER A 78 -1.47 2.36 -17.66
N VAL A 79 -1.42 1.25 -16.91
CA VAL A 79 -2.57 0.33 -16.83
C VAL A 79 -3.72 0.95 -16.04
N ALA A 80 -3.41 1.66 -14.95
CA ALA A 80 -4.40 2.35 -14.15
C ALA A 80 -5.17 3.38 -14.99
N GLU A 81 -4.47 4.23 -15.75
CA GLU A 81 -5.06 5.22 -16.66
C GLU A 81 -5.98 4.59 -17.72
N LYS A 82 -5.55 3.48 -18.32
CA LYS A 82 -6.35 2.75 -19.32
C LYS A 82 -7.63 2.16 -18.74
N ILE A 83 -7.59 1.68 -17.50
CA ILE A 83 -8.76 1.18 -16.79
C ILE A 83 -9.68 2.34 -16.40
N ALA A 84 -9.11 3.44 -15.92
CA ALA A 84 -9.85 4.65 -15.57
C ALA A 84 -10.62 5.23 -16.75
N ALA A 85 -9.99 5.28 -17.94
CA ALA A 85 -10.63 5.72 -19.18
C ALA A 85 -11.90 4.92 -19.58
N GLN A 86 -12.16 3.78 -18.95
CA GLN A 86 -13.38 2.96 -19.13
C GLN A 86 -14.48 3.29 -18.10
N GLY A 87 -14.30 4.33 -17.29
CA GLY A 87 -15.20 4.74 -16.22
C GLY A 87 -15.14 3.84 -14.98
N ILE A 88 -13.99 3.21 -14.73
CA ILE A 88 -13.71 2.43 -13.52
C ILE A 88 -12.82 3.27 -12.62
N HIS A 89 -13.24 3.53 -11.39
CA HIS A 89 -12.40 4.26 -10.44
C HIS A 89 -11.22 3.37 -10.02
N VAL A 90 -9.98 3.82 -10.24
CA VAL A 90 -8.75 3.10 -9.92
C VAL A 90 -7.99 3.80 -8.81
N THR A 91 -7.54 3.00 -7.83
CA THR A 91 -6.69 3.47 -6.73
C THR A 91 -5.40 2.66 -6.71
N TYR A 92 -4.24 3.32 -6.57
CA TYR A 92 -2.95 2.63 -6.46
C TYR A 92 -1.95 3.43 -5.62
N PRO A 93 -0.99 2.79 -4.91
CA PRO A 93 0.02 3.52 -4.17
C PRO A 93 1.02 4.17 -5.12
N LYS A 94 1.45 5.41 -4.83
CA LYS A 94 2.52 6.06 -5.61
C LYS A 94 3.84 5.28 -5.49
N VAL A 95 4.10 4.71 -4.31
CA VAL A 95 5.31 3.96 -3.88
C VAL A 95 6.57 4.82 -3.87
N PHE A 96 6.87 5.54 -4.95
CA PHE A 96 8.04 6.39 -5.11
C PHE A 96 7.62 7.85 -5.29
N LEU A 97 8.31 8.77 -4.62
CA LEU A 97 8.11 10.20 -4.85
C LEU A 97 8.84 10.65 -6.11
N GLU A 98 8.31 11.69 -6.74
CA GLU A 98 8.96 12.44 -7.79
C GLU A 98 10.05 13.36 -7.23
N GLU A 99 10.94 13.83 -8.10
CA GLU A 99 11.95 14.81 -7.72
C GLU A 99 11.28 16.11 -7.27
N GLY A 100 11.68 16.65 -6.11
CA GLY A 100 11.11 17.86 -5.53
C GLY A 100 9.75 17.68 -4.84
N GLU A 101 9.13 16.49 -4.91
CA GLU A 101 7.86 16.23 -4.24
C GLU A 101 8.03 16.23 -2.71
N GLN A 102 7.13 16.92 -2.00
CA GLN A 102 7.08 16.93 -0.55
C GLN A 102 6.63 15.55 -0.04
N PHE A 103 7.34 15.00 0.94
CA PHE A 103 6.89 13.76 1.58
C PHE A 103 5.79 14.07 2.60
N GLU A 104 4.69 13.34 2.52
CA GLU A 104 3.63 13.37 3.53
C GLU A 104 3.45 12.00 4.17
N CYS A 105 3.32 11.98 5.51
CA CYS A 105 2.99 10.78 6.27
C CYS A 105 1.50 10.78 6.60
N ALA A 106 0.76 9.74 6.18
CA ALA A 106 -0.65 9.59 6.52
C ALA A 106 -0.93 9.56 8.03
N GLY A 107 0.04 9.19 8.87
CA GLY A 107 -0.07 9.28 10.32
C GLY A 107 -0.11 10.72 10.87
N ASN A 108 0.32 11.70 10.07
CA ASN A 108 0.29 13.13 10.40
C ASN A 108 -0.84 13.88 9.68
N VAL A 109 -1.08 13.55 8.40
CA VAL A 109 -1.99 14.32 7.54
C VAL A 109 -3.38 13.71 7.37
N ALA A 110 -3.61 12.50 7.88
CA ALA A 110 -4.88 11.80 7.78
C ALA A 110 -5.26 11.11 9.09
N GLU A 111 -6.56 10.85 9.26
CA GLU A 111 -7.08 10.14 10.42
C GLU A 111 -7.35 8.67 10.05
N ASN A 112 -6.39 7.80 10.40
CA ASN A 112 -6.48 6.36 10.15
C ASN A 112 -6.22 5.59 11.44
N PHE A 113 -7.02 4.55 11.70
CA PHE A 113 -6.86 3.66 12.84
C PHE A 113 -6.96 2.19 12.40
N PHE A 114 -5.95 1.41 12.77
CA PHE A 114 -5.86 -0.03 12.55
C PHE A 114 -6.02 -0.72 13.90
N ILE A 115 -7.21 -1.25 14.15
CA ILE A 115 -7.58 -1.88 15.42
C ILE A 115 -7.31 -3.38 15.33
N PHE A 116 -6.47 -3.89 16.22
CA PHE A 116 -6.12 -5.30 16.29
C PHE A 116 -6.90 -6.02 17.41
N PRO A 117 -7.20 -7.33 17.25
CA PRO A 117 -7.94 -8.09 18.26
C PRO A 117 -7.28 -8.15 19.65
N ASN A 118 -5.97 -7.86 19.74
CA ASN A 118 -5.23 -7.81 21.00
C ASN A 118 -5.36 -6.45 21.74
N GLY A 119 -6.23 -5.55 21.26
CA GLY A 119 -6.47 -4.24 21.85
C GLY A 119 -5.52 -3.13 21.41
N ARG A 120 -4.48 -3.46 20.61
CA ARG A 120 -3.56 -2.45 20.07
C ARG A 120 -4.20 -1.71 18.91
N VAL A 121 -4.01 -0.39 18.87
CA VAL A 121 -4.50 0.46 17.80
C VAL A 121 -3.37 1.30 17.21
N TYR A 122 -3.13 1.10 15.92
CA TYR A 122 -2.07 1.77 15.18
C TYR A 122 -2.63 2.83 14.23
N GLN A 123 -1.80 3.79 13.83
CA GLN A 123 -2.07 4.75 12.76
C GLN A 123 -1.30 4.39 11.48
N CYS A 124 -0.21 3.62 11.59
CA CYS A 124 0.47 3.02 10.45
C CYS A 124 0.34 1.49 10.50
N PRO A 125 -0.20 0.83 9.46
CA PRO A 125 -0.35 -0.63 9.46
C PRO A 125 1.02 -1.33 9.44
N LEU A 126 2.07 -0.62 9.03
CA LEU A 126 3.41 -1.18 9.06
C LEU A 126 3.88 -1.46 10.50
N CYS A 127 3.35 -0.79 11.51
CA CYS A 127 3.83 -0.96 12.88
C CYS A 127 3.28 -2.19 13.62
N GLU A 128 2.36 -2.95 13.01
CA GLU A 128 1.58 -4.02 13.67
C GLU A 128 2.43 -5.09 14.39
N ASP A 129 3.61 -5.41 13.84
CA ASP A 129 4.52 -6.43 14.38
C ASP A 129 5.24 -5.96 15.65
N TYR A 130 5.21 -4.67 15.96
CA TYR A 130 5.98 -4.06 17.05
C TYR A 130 5.07 -3.44 18.11
N PRO A 131 5.43 -3.46 19.40
CA PRO A 131 4.62 -2.91 20.48
C PRO A 131 4.69 -1.37 20.57
N ILE A 132 4.70 -0.66 19.43
CA ILE A 132 4.82 0.81 19.34
C ILE A 132 3.51 1.52 18.97
N HIS A 133 2.37 0.82 19.03
CA HIS A 133 1.03 1.37 18.84
C HIS A 133 0.77 2.68 19.58
N SER A 134 0.23 3.69 18.86
CA SER A 134 -0.11 4.99 19.44
C SER A 134 -1.29 4.95 20.42
N TYR A 135 -2.18 3.96 20.30
CA TYR A 135 -3.40 3.92 21.11
C TYR A 135 -3.76 2.50 21.56
N THR A 136 -4.53 2.42 22.64
CA THR A 136 -5.16 1.21 23.17
C THR A 136 -6.66 1.45 23.35
N ILE A 137 -7.48 0.39 23.31
CA ILE A 137 -8.89 0.49 23.69
C ILE A 137 -9.05 0.14 25.17
N GLU A 138 -9.51 1.10 25.97
CA GLU A 138 -9.80 0.92 27.40
C GLU A 138 -11.19 1.48 27.71
N ASN A 139 -12.04 0.70 28.39
CA ASN A 139 -13.41 1.10 28.75
C ASN A 139 -14.20 1.70 27.56
N ASP A 140 -14.18 1.00 26.42
CA ASP A 140 -14.84 1.41 25.16
C ASP A 140 -14.37 2.78 24.61
N ARG A 141 -13.15 3.19 24.95
CA ARG A 141 -12.54 4.44 24.49
C ARG A 141 -11.15 4.22 23.93
N LEU A 142 -10.80 5.02 22.93
CA LEU A 142 -9.45 5.09 22.41
C LEU A 142 -8.58 5.95 23.34
N VAL A 143 -7.59 5.33 23.97
CA VAL A 143 -6.66 5.99 24.91
C VAL A 143 -5.29 6.09 24.24
N LYS A 144 -4.72 7.29 24.22
CA LYS A 144 -3.38 7.52 23.67
C LYS A 144 -2.32 6.97 24.61
N ASN A 145 -1.43 6.14 24.09
CA ASN A 145 -0.32 5.58 24.83
C ASN A 145 0.76 6.65 25.07
N ASN A 146 1.47 6.51 26.20
CA ASN A 146 2.64 7.33 26.52
C ASN A 146 3.93 6.65 26.06
N GLY A 147 5.03 7.42 25.97
CA GLY A 147 6.36 6.91 25.65
C GLY A 147 6.71 6.99 24.16
N LEU A 148 7.51 6.03 23.69
CA LEU A 148 7.98 5.95 22.31
C LEU A 148 7.02 5.11 21.47
N THR A 149 6.09 5.79 20.80
CA THR A 149 5.08 5.22 19.90
C THR A 149 5.35 5.62 18.45
N GLU A 150 4.66 4.98 17.50
CA GLU A 150 4.78 5.20 16.06
C GLU A 150 4.64 6.69 15.66
N ASP A 151 3.80 7.45 16.37
CA ASP A 151 3.59 8.88 16.13
C ASP A 151 4.86 9.73 16.31
N ARG A 152 5.79 9.30 17.15
CA ARG A 152 7.11 9.94 17.32
C ARG A 152 7.99 9.76 16.10
N PHE A 153 7.91 8.60 15.46
CA PHE A 153 8.67 8.33 14.24
C PHE A 153 8.09 9.07 13.03
N PHE A 154 6.77 9.34 13.01
CA PHE A 154 6.15 10.10 11.91
C PHE A 154 6.65 11.55 11.83
N GLN A 155 7.24 12.08 12.91
CA GLN A 155 7.81 13.43 12.94
C GLN A 155 9.23 13.51 12.36
N LEU A 156 9.86 12.37 12.07
CA LEU A 156 11.21 12.36 11.52
C LEU A 156 11.16 12.67 10.01
N ASP A 157 12.01 13.61 9.59
CA ASP A 157 12.28 13.90 8.19
C ASP A 157 13.61 13.26 7.79
N ILE A 158 13.54 12.31 6.87
CA ILE A 158 14.70 11.52 6.41
C ILE A 158 14.80 11.57 4.90
N ALA A 159 16.02 11.43 4.38
CA ALA A 159 16.30 11.52 2.95
C ALA A 159 15.53 10.46 2.13
N GLU A 160 15.24 9.30 2.72
CA GLU A 160 14.56 8.17 2.08
C GLU A 160 13.04 8.34 1.97
N GLY A 161 12.44 9.35 2.61
CA GLY A 161 10.98 9.52 2.68
C GLY A 161 10.35 8.77 3.86
N CYS A 162 9.56 7.73 3.59
CA CYS A 162 8.79 7.04 4.64
C CYS A 162 9.67 6.36 5.70
N VAL A 163 9.71 6.94 6.90
CA VAL A 163 10.44 6.41 8.07
C VAL A 163 10.06 4.98 8.40
N MET A 164 8.77 4.63 8.33
CA MET A 164 8.31 3.27 8.61
C MET A 164 8.79 2.26 7.58
N ASN A 165 8.88 2.65 6.31
CA ASN A 165 9.48 1.80 5.29
C ASN A 165 10.99 1.62 5.54
N LYS A 166 11.73 2.70 5.84
CA LYS A 166 13.16 2.62 6.16
C LYS A 166 13.46 1.69 7.33
N LEU A 167 12.68 1.76 8.40
CA LEU A 167 12.89 0.94 9.59
C LEU A 167 12.51 -0.53 9.38
N LEU A 168 11.41 -0.79 8.65
CA LEU A 168 10.78 -2.11 8.63
C LEU A 168 10.96 -2.88 7.33
N GLN A 169 11.37 -2.19 6.26
CA GLN A 169 11.62 -2.73 4.92
C GLN A 169 12.86 -2.06 4.29
N PRO A 170 14.02 -2.05 4.99
CA PRO A 170 15.21 -1.33 4.53
C PRO A 170 15.74 -1.83 3.18
N ASP A 171 15.51 -3.11 2.86
CA ASP A 171 15.97 -3.75 1.62
C ASP A 171 15.29 -3.19 0.36
N THR A 172 14.25 -2.36 0.52
CA THR A 172 13.54 -1.70 -0.60
C THR A 172 14.16 -0.36 -1.00
N ILE A 173 15.25 0.05 -0.33
CA ILE A 173 15.90 1.34 -0.52
C ILE A 173 17.29 1.13 -1.11
N GLU A 174 17.57 1.87 -2.17
CA GLU A 174 18.85 1.84 -2.88
C GLU A 174 19.65 3.11 -2.59
N TYR A 175 20.96 2.94 -2.40
CA TYR A 175 21.90 4.04 -2.18
C TYR A 175 22.95 4.06 -3.29
N ASN A 176 23.35 5.26 -3.71
CA ASN A 176 24.47 5.44 -4.63
C ASN A 176 25.83 5.30 -3.90
N GLU A 177 26.94 5.42 -4.65
CA GLU A 177 28.30 5.32 -4.10
C GLU A 177 28.61 6.40 -3.03
N GLU A 178 27.88 7.51 -3.05
CA GLU A 178 27.99 8.60 -2.06
C GLU A 178 27.12 8.36 -0.81
N GLY A 179 26.39 7.24 -0.73
CA GLY A 179 25.49 6.91 0.37
C GLY A 179 24.19 7.70 0.36
N ARG A 180 23.79 8.28 -0.77
CA ARG A 180 22.51 9.00 -0.94
C ARG A 180 21.45 8.08 -1.52
N ALA A 181 20.23 8.19 -1.00
CA ALA A 181 19.09 7.43 -1.51
C ALA A 181 18.84 7.79 -2.99
N VAL A 182 18.77 6.76 -3.85
CA VAL A 182 18.56 6.92 -5.30
C VAL A 182 17.14 7.41 -5.60
N PHE A 183 16.19 7.10 -4.71
CA PHE A 183 14.80 7.53 -4.77
C PHE A 183 14.22 7.62 -3.36
N ARG A 184 13.09 8.33 -3.25
CA ARG A 184 12.37 8.50 -1.99
C ARG A 184 11.09 7.67 -2.01
N ILE A 185 10.78 7.01 -0.90
CA ILE A 185 9.59 6.17 -0.71
C ILE A 185 8.44 7.02 -0.18
N SER A 186 7.30 6.96 -0.85
CA SER A 186 6.05 7.62 -0.44
C SER A 186 5.33 6.82 0.66
N CYS A 187 4.40 7.47 1.37
CA CYS A 187 3.56 6.79 2.35
C CYS A 187 2.58 5.84 1.66
N CYS A 188 2.60 4.55 2.00
CA CYS A 188 1.74 3.53 1.38
C CYS A 188 0.23 3.73 1.58
N LEU A 189 -0.16 4.55 2.56
CA LEU A 189 -1.55 4.90 2.83
C LEU A 189 -2.06 6.07 1.97
N LEU A 190 -1.16 6.91 1.45
CA LEU A 190 -1.50 8.00 0.55
C LEU A 190 -1.50 7.47 -0.88
N LYS A 191 -2.70 7.27 -1.43
CA LYS A 191 -2.90 6.60 -2.72
C LYS A 191 -3.29 7.59 -3.80
N GLN A 192 -2.91 7.27 -5.03
CA GLN A 192 -3.39 7.93 -6.22
C GLN A 192 -4.79 7.41 -6.53
N GLU A 193 -5.69 8.33 -6.88
CA GLU A 193 -7.06 8.02 -7.30
C GLU A 193 -7.31 8.66 -8.67
N ILE A 194 -7.82 7.85 -9.60
CA ILE A 194 -8.14 8.27 -10.97
C ILE A 194 -9.48 7.66 -11.40
N SER A 195 -10.23 8.35 -12.25
CA SER A 195 -11.57 7.95 -12.70
C SER A 195 -11.92 8.44 -14.09
#